data_AF-A0A6I3XB38-F1
#
_entry.id   AF-A0A6I3XB38-F1
#
_cell.length_a   1.000
_cell.length_b   1.000
_cell.length_c   1.000
_cell.angle_alpha   90.00
_cell.angle_beta   90.00
_cell.angle_gamma   90.00
#
_symmetry.space_group_name_H-M   'P 1'
#
loop_
_entity.id
_entity.type
_entity.pdbx_description
1 polymer ?
#
loop_
_entity_poly.entity_id
_entity_poly.type
_entity_poly.pdbx_seq_one_letter_code
_entity_poly.pdbx_strand_id
1 'polypeptide(L)'
;MLLSEIILFLDIYSVYVVNFSNISYMNKKSKPRPLWNIKRENIFLPLAEAIFVDHLGGKDNFETFYAGLTDVEKDLFLGIASKYSSLVKHGDWHVNWEDCNPVIDYFTNSFKIVSLFALIESLSSEKHEDFYEWIKKEEGDVFPINDKSKLKSLYESYKLSYGSIRRCVSFFERLSPARQARLRSGFKLNGEPASDIKVVAQYLYNLRSKFVHECELVLEIASIPVMSRHKSAVTFTDISIPILLQAFEEGVLAYFSSTPPSK
;
A
#
# COMPACT_ATOMS: atom_id res chain seq x y z
N MET A 1 7.58 -5.70 -28.86
CA MET A 1 6.92 -4.46 -28.42
C MET A 1 6.70 -4.49 -26.92
N LEU A 2 5.44 -4.73 -26.53
CA LEU A 2 4.94 -4.65 -25.14
C LEU A 2 5.27 -5.86 -24.24
N LEU A 3 5.37 -7.08 -24.78
CA LEU A 3 5.52 -8.28 -23.93
C LEU A 3 6.88 -8.35 -23.21
N SER A 4 7.97 -7.93 -23.85
CA SER A 4 9.32 -7.99 -23.27
C SER A 4 9.52 -6.98 -22.14
N GLU A 5 8.88 -5.81 -22.21
CA GLU A 5 8.93 -4.78 -21.17
C GLU A 5 8.02 -5.15 -19.99
N ILE A 6 6.88 -5.80 -20.26
CA ILE A 6 5.99 -6.36 -19.22
C ILE A 6 6.67 -7.54 -18.48
N ILE A 7 7.46 -8.36 -19.17
CA ILE A 7 8.22 -9.45 -18.54
C ILE A 7 9.35 -8.89 -17.66
N LEU A 8 10.10 -7.89 -18.14
CA LEU A 8 11.09 -7.18 -17.32
C LEU A 8 10.45 -6.50 -16.11
N PHE A 9 9.23 -5.97 -16.27
CA PHE A 9 8.42 -5.39 -15.20
C PHE A 9 7.99 -6.43 -14.16
N LEU A 10 7.57 -7.63 -14.58
CA LEU A 10 7.23 -8.72 -13.66
C LEU A 10 8.48 -9.27 -12.94
N ASP A 11 9.65 -9.24 -13.58
CA ASP A 11 10.93 -9.62 -12.94
C ASP A 11 11.40 -8.57 -11.94
N ILE A 12 11.31 -7.28 -12.26
CA ILE A 12 11.54 -6.18 -11.32
C ILE A 12 10.51 -6.27 -10.18
N TYR A 13 9.24 -6.48 -10.48
CA TYR A 13 8.19 -6.66 -9.48
C TYR A 13 8.45 -7.89 -8.60
N SER A 14 8.90 -9.01 -9.15
CA SER A 14 9.31 -10.20 -8.39
C SER A 14 10.50 -9.87 -7.48
N VAL A 15 11.54 -9.20 -7.99
CA VAL A 15 12.72 -8.82 -7.18
C VAL A 15 12.39 -7.79 -6.09
N TYR A 16 11.52 -6.82 -6.36
CA TYR A 16 11.13 -5.79 -5.39
C TYR A 16 10.07 -6.30 -4.42
N VAL A 17 9.02 -6.99 -4.89
CA VAL A 17 7.99 -7.59 -4.02
C VAL A 17 8.57 -8.68 -3.16
N VAL A 18 9.41 -9.59 -3.68
CA VAL A 18 10.12 -10.58 -2.84
C VAL A 18 10.99 -9.89 -1.79
N ASN A 19 11.60 -8.74 -2.10
CA ASN A 19 12.30 -7.93 -1.11
C ASN A 19 11.38 -7.17 -0.13
N PHE A 20 10.16 -6.81 -0.52
CA PHE A 20 9.15 -6.25 0.37
C PHE A 20 8.53 -7.32 1.29
N SER A 21 8.26 -8.54 0.81
CA SER A 21 7.83 -9.65 1.66
C SER A 21 8.93 -10.09 2.65
N ASN A 22 10.20 -9.98 2.28
CA ASN A 22 11.34 -10.17 3.21
C ASN A 22 11.40 -9.13 4.35
N ILE A 23 10.52 -8.11 4.38
CA ILE A 23 10.34 -7.22 5.54
C ILE A 23 9.46 -7.88 6.62
N SER A 24 8.53 -8.77 6.23
CA SER A 24 7.57 -9.41 7.14
C SER A 24 7.87 -10.89 7.43
N TYR A 25 8.65 -11.58 6.59
CA TYR A 25 9.11 -12.94 6.89
C TYR A 25 10.34 -12.88 7.77
N MET A 26 10.22 -13.01 9.11
CA MET A 26 11.22 -13.74 9.89
C MET A 26 10.64 -14.48 11.11
N ASN A 27 10.96 -15.77 11.12
CA ASN A 27 10.69 -16.79 12.10
C ASN A 27 11.53 -16.56 13.38
N LYS A 28 11.14 -17.17 14.52
CA LYS A 28 11.64 -16.96 15.90
C LYS A 28 13.15 -17.16 16.18
N LYS A 29 14.04 -17.22 15.18
CA LYS A 29 15.50 -17.43 15.33
C LYS A 29 16.38 -16.55 14.42
N SER A 30 15.86 -15.46 13.86
CA SER A 30 16.68 -14.58 13.02
C SER A 30 17.50 -13.60 13.86
N LYS A 31 18.79 -13.47 13.53
CA LYS A 31 19.64 -12.36 14.02
C LYS A 31 18.93 -11.02 13.75
N PRO A 32 19.04 -10.02 14.64
CA PRO A 32 18.45 -8.71 14.41
C PRO A 32 18.91 -8.17 13.05
N ARG A 33 17.95 -7.70 12.25
CA ARG A 33 18.23 -7.16 10.92
C ARG A 33 19.16 -5.95 11.09
N PRO A 34 20.21 -5.80 10.26
CA PRO A 34 21.00 -4.59 10.28
C PRO A 34 20.11 -3.40 9.91
N LEU A 35 20.20 -2.31 10.67
CA LEU A 35 19.54 -1.04 10.36
C LEU A 35 20.30 -0.39 9.19
N TRP A 36 19.91 -0.72 7.96
CA TRP A 36 20.65 -0.32 6.75
C TRP A 36 20.35 1.10 6.30
N ASN A 37 19.12 1.57 6.52
CA ASN A 37 18.68 2.89 6.09
C ASN A 37 19.26 3.96 7.01
N ILE A 38 19.31 3.71 8.32
CA ILE A 38 19.94 4.64 9.27
C ILE A 38 21.46 4.76 9.03
N LYS A 39 22.13 3.70 8.55
CA LYS A 39 23.55 3.78 8.11
C LYS A 39 23.76 4.69 6.90
N ARG A 40 22.68 5.02 6.18
CA ARG A 40 22.65 5.92 5.01
C ARG A 40 21.74 7.12 5.29
N GLU A 41 21.59 7.50 6.56
CA GLU A 41 20.72 8.58 7.00
C GLU A 41 21.03 9.90 6.29
N ASN A 42 22.31 10.22 6.07
CA ASN A 42 22.73 11.40 5.31
C ASN A 42 22.20 11.46 3.86
N ILE A 43 21.82 10.31 3.28
CA ILE A 43 21.24 10.20 1.94
C ILE A 43 19.71 10.23 2.02
N PHE A 44 19.12 9.52 2.98
CA PHE A 44 17.66 9.31 3.02
C PHE A 44 16.90 10.34 3.83
N LEU A 45 17.51 10.98 4.83
CA LEU A 45 16.86 12.00 5.65
C LEU A 45 16.44 13.22 4.81
N PRO A 46 17.27 13.76 3.89
CA PRO A 46 16.84 14.85 3.01
C PRO A 46 15.64 14.49 2.12
N LEU A 47 15.54 13.21 1.69
CA LEU A 47 14.38 12.75 0.91
C LEU A 47 13.12 12.72 1.77
N ALA A 48 13.23 12.25 3.01
CA ALA A 48 12.13 12.26 3.96
C ALA A 48 11.69 13.69 4.30
N GLU A 49 12.64 14.59 4.55
CA GLU A 49 12.37 16.01 4.80
C GLU A 49 11.58 16.62 3.63
N ALA A 50 12.06 16.45 2.39
CA ALA A 50 11.40 16.99 1.19
C ALA A 50 9.96 16.51 0.99
N ILE A 51 9.58 15.35 1.55
CA ILE A 51 8.23 14.80 1.46
C ILE A 51 7.34 15.28 2.62
N PHE A 52 7.86 15.24 3.85
CA PHE A 52 7.03 15.33 5.05
C PHE A 52 7.09 16.69 5.75
N VAL A 53 8.04 17.56 5.42
CA VAL A 53 8.26 18.84 6.12
C VAL A 53 7.02 19.74 6.09
N ASP A 54 6.35 19.83 4.94
CA ASP A 54 5.16 20.69 4.78
C ASP A 54 3.97 20.16 5.59
N HIS A 55 3.83 18.84 5.70
CA HIS A 55 2.77 18.20 6.49
C HIS A 55 2.94 18.42 7.99
N LEU A 56 4.18 18.64 8.45
CA LEU A 56 4.50 18.93 9.85
C LEU A 56 4.57 20.43 10.14
N GLY A 57 4.34 21.30 9.15
CA GLY A 57 4.36 22.75 9.33
C GLY A 57 5.76 23.36 9.40
N GLY A 58 6.76 22.71 8.82
CA GLY A 58 8.11 23.27 8.67
C GLY A 58 9.23 22.39 9.24
N LYS A 59 10.47 22.84 8.98
CA LYS A 59 11.69 22.08 9.25
C LYS A 59 11.87 21.72 10.73
N ASP A 60 11.66 22.69 11.62
CA ASP A 60 11.86 22.48 13.07
C ASP A 60 10.92 21.39 13.62
N ASN A 61 9.68 21.34 13.13
CA ASN A 61 8.71 20.31 13.52
C ASN A 61 9.09 18.94 12.92
N PHE A 62 9.62 18.91 11.70
CA PHE A 62 10.15 17.68 11.11
C PHE A 62 11.34 17.12 11.89
N GLU A 63 12.31 17.97 12.23
CA GLU A 63 13.48 17.58 13.03
C GLU A 63 13.05 17.06 14.41
N THR A 64 12.10 17.74 15.06
CA THR A 64 11.53 17.31 16.35
C THR A 64 10.83 15.95 16.24
N PHE A 65 9.98 15.78 15.23
CA PHE A 65 9.30 14.51 14.94
C PHE A 65 10.31 13.38 14.73
N TYR A 66 11.29 13.59 13.84
CA TYR A 66 12.27 12.58 13.49
C TYR A 66 13.20 12.23 14.66
N ALA A 67 13.62 13.23 15.45
CA ALA A 67 14.42 13.01 16.65
C ALA A 67 13.68 12.16 17.70
N GLY A 68 12.36 12.23 17.76
CA GLY A 68 11.51 11.45 18.67
C GLY A 68 11.38 9.96 18.31
N LEU A 69 11.78 9.54 17.11
CA LEU A 69 11.72 8.15 16.67
C LEU A 69 12.88 7.33 17.25
N THR A 70 12.61 6.07 17.60
CA THR A 70 13.66 5.08 17.91
C THR A 70 14.49 4.74 16.66
N ASP A 71 15.70 4.19 16.82
CA ASP A 71 16.54 3.82 15.67
C ASP A 71 15.87 2.82 14.72
N VAL A 72 15.04 1.93 15.25
CA VAL A 72 14.25 0.97 14.44
C VAL A 72 13.17 1.70 13.65
N GLU A 73 12.48 2.66 14.26
CA GLU A 73 11.47 3.48 13.59
C GLU A 73 12.10 4.40 12.56
N LYS A 74 13.25 5.02 12.86
CA LYS A 74 14.03 5.81 11.90
C LYS A 74 14.43 4.97 10.70
N ASP A 75 14.97 3.78 10.92
CA ASP A 75 15.34 2.88 9.82
C ASP A 75 14.15 2.53 8.92
N LEU A 76 12.99 2.24 9.52
CA LEU A 76 11.77 1.97 8.76
C LEU A 76 11.25 3.23 8.05
N PHE A 77 11.16 4.36 8.74
CA PHE A 77 10.67 5.64 8.21
C PHE A 77 11.50 6.10 7.01
N LEU A 78 12.84 6.08 7.12
CA LEU A 78 13.76 6.39 6.02
C LEU A 78 13.60 5.40 4.85
N GLY A 79 13.41 4.12 5.16
CA GLY A 79 13.17 3.09 4.15
C GLY A 79 11.87 3.31 3.38
N ILE A 80 10.80 3.73 4.05
CA ILE A 80 9.52 4.06 3.42
C ILE A 80 9.63 5.35 2.61
N ALA A 81 10.20 6.40 3.20
CA ALA A 81 10.35 7.71 2.56
C ALA A 81 11.16 7.64 1.26
N SER A 82 12.31 6.96 1.29
CA SER A 82 13.17 6.80 0.10
C SER A 82 12.47 6.05 -1.02
N LYS A 83 11.80 4.92 -0.71
CA LYS A 83 11.06 4.13 -1.71
C LYS A 83 9.84 4.89 -2.24
N TYR A 84 9.13 5.60 -1.37
CA TYR A 84 8.01 6.45 -1.76
C TYR A 84 8.46 7.57 -2.71
N SER A 85 9.56 8.25 -2.38
CA SER A 85 10.17 9.28 -3.24
C SER A 85 10.46 8.72 -4.64
N SER A 86 11.20 7.61 -4.72
CA SER A 86 11.65 7.07 -6.01
C SER A 86 10.56 6.36 -6.81
N LEU A 87 9.72 5.55 -6.16
CA LEU A 87 8.75 4.69 -6.85
C LEU A 87 7.40 5.36 -7.06
N VAL A 88 7.07 6.39 -6.28
CA VAL A 88 5.73 6.96 -6.27
C VAL A 88 5.72 8.44 -6.60
N LYS A 89 6.51 9.27 -5.91
CA LYS A 89 6.56 10.72 -6.19
C LYS A 89 7.17 11.02 -7.55
N HIS A 90 8.31 10.39 -7.84
CA HIS A 90 9.08 10.64 -9.07
C HIS A 90 9.03 9.47 -10.06
N GLY A 91 8.35 8.37 -9.71
CA GLY A 91 8.23 7.19 -10.56
C GLY A 91 7.12 7.33 -11.60
N ASP A 92 7.43 7.99 -12.72
CA ASP A 92 6.54 8.11 -13.87
C ASP A 92 6.96 7.19 -15.02
N TRP A 93 5.99 6.66 -15.76
CA TRP A 93 6.25 5.85 -16.94
C TRP A 93 6.37 6.72 -18.16
N HIS A 94 7.60 6.86 -18.64
CA HIS A 94 7.92 7.68 -19.79
C HIS A 94 7.96 6.88 -21.09
N VAL A 95 7.40 7.46 -22.15
CA VAL A 95 7.56 6.97 -23.52
C VAL A 95 8.25 8.05 -24.35
N ASN A 96 9.31 7.66 -25.05
CA ASN A 96 10.09 8.56 -25.89
C ASN A 96 9.74 8.32 -27.38
N TRP A 97 8.51 8.64 -27.75
CA TRP A 97 8.03 8.60 -29.13
C TRP A 97 7.50 9.97 -29.55
N GLU A 98 7.76 10.31 -30.82
CA GLU A 98 7.26 11.54 -31.43
C GLU A 98 5.73 11.56 -31.39
N ASP A 99 5.15 12.73 -31.14
CA ASP A 99 3.70 12.99 -31.01
C ASP A 99 2.93 12.17 -29.94
N CYS A 100 3.64 11.51 -29.02
CA CYS A 100 3.03 10.82 -27.88
C CYS A 100 3.07 11.68 -26.61
N ASN A 101 2.10 11.49 -25.71
CA ASN A 101 2.21 12.06 -24.36
C ASN A 101 3.43 11.44 -23.66
N PRO A 102 4.38 12.25 -23.15
CA PRO A 102 5.60 11.73 -22.54
C PRO A 102 5.33 10.89 -21.28
N VAL A 103 4.13 10.95 -20.69
CA VAL A 103 3.72 10.11 -19.56
C VAL A 103 2.43 9.37 -19.90
N ILE A 104 2.43 8.06 -19.66
CA ILE A 104 1.23 7.24 -19.80
C ILE A 104 0.52 7.17 -18.45
N ASP A 105 -0.53 7.98 -18.28
CA ASP A 105 -1.24 8.15 -17.00
C ASP A 105 -1.76 6.84 -16.42
N TYR A 106 -2.48 6.02 -17.21
CA TYR A 106 -3.09 4.79 -16.68
C TYR A 106 -2.04 3.78 -16.20
N PHE A 107 -0.89 3.71 -16.87
CA PHE A 107 0.19 2.79 -16.52
C PHE A 107 0.96 3.30 -15.30
N THR A 108 1.25 4.61 -15.30
CA THR A 108 1.85 5.33 -14.16
C THR A 108 0.99 5.19 -12.91
N ASN A 109 -0.31 5.43 -13.01
CA ASN A 109 -1.23 5.37 -11.86
C ASN A 109 -1.36 3.93 -11.34
N SER A 110 -1.44 2.94 -12.23
CA SER A 110 -1.44 1.52 -11.84
C SER A 110 -0.18 1.17 -11.04
N PHE A 111 1.00 1.57 -11.53
CA PHE A 111 2.26 1.34 -10.83
C PHE A 111 2.34 2.06 -9.48
N LYS A 112 1.92 3.32 -9.42
CA LYS A 112 1.92 4.11 -8.18
C LYS A 112 0.99 3.49 -7.14
N ILE A 113 -0.19 3.03 -7.52
CA ILE A 113 -1.12 2.33 -6.61
C ILE A 113 -0.49 1.06 -6.05
N VAL A 114 0.13 0.25 -6.90
CA VAL A 114 0.80 -0.97 -6.46
C VAL A 114 1.92 -0.66 -5.45
N SER A 115 2.76 0.33 -5.77
CA SER A 115 3.85 0.77 -4.92
C SER A 115 3.36 1.33 -3.58
N LEU A 116 2.31 2.16 -3.58
CA LEU A 116 1.68 2.69 -2.37
C LEU A 116 1.21 1.55 -1.44
N PHE A 117 0.47 0.59 -1.98
CA PHE A 117 -0.07 -0.51 -1.20
C PHE A 117 1.03 -1.45 -0.69
N ALA A 118 2.08 -1.69 -1.47
CA ALA A 118 3.25 -2.43 -0.99
C ALA A 118 3.93 -1.72 0.20
N LEU A 119 4.04 -0.39 0.16
CA LEU A 119 4.59 0.40 1.26
C LEU A 119 3.69 0.37 2.49
N ILE A 120 2.37 0.52 2.32
CA ILE A 120 1.38 0.40 3.41
C ILE A 120 1.51 -0.97 4.08
N GLU A 121 1.57 -2.04 3.30
CA GLU A 121 1.71 -3.39 3.83
C GLU A 121 3.02 -3.56 4.61
N SER A 122 4.11 -2.94 4.16
CA SER A 122 5.41 -3.00 4.84
C SER A 122 5.49 -2.23 6.16
N LEU A 123 4.57 -1.30 6.41
CA LEU A 123 4.43 -0.62 7.70
C LEU A 123 3.79 -1.53 8.76
N SER A 124 3.06 -2.57 8.38
CA SER A 124 2.41 -3.45 9.36
C SER A 124 3.39 -4.49 9.88
N SER A 125 3.55 -4.54 11.22
CA SER A 125 4.31 -5.58 11.91
C SER A 125 3.49 -6.86 12.16
N GLU A 126 2.34 -7.03 11.50
CA GLU A 126 1.48 -8.19 11.70
C GLU A 126 2.17 -9.46 11.20
N LYS A 127 2.10 -10.51 12.02
CA LYS A 127 2.62 -11.82 11.62
C LYS A 127 1.82 -12.32 10.43
N HIS A 128 2.51 -12.46 9.30
CA HIS A 128 2.01 -13.28 8.23
C HIS A 128 2.05 -14.75 8.65
N GLU A 129 1.01 -15.49 8.31
CA GLU A 129 0.93 -16.92 8.45
C GLU A 129 0.46 -17.48 7.12
N ASP A 130 1.11 -18.52 6.60
CA ASP A 130 0.68 -19.14 5.36
C ASP A 130 -0.67 -19.84 5.54
N PHE A 131 -1.55 -19.79 4.55
CA PHE A 131 -2.89 -20.38 4.66
C PHE A 131 -2.85 -21.87 4.95
N TYR A 132 -1.90 -22.61 4.38
CA TYR A 132 -1.73 -24.04 4.60
C TYR A 132 -1.24 -24.35 6.03
N GLU A 133 -0.33 -23.53 6.57
CA GLU A 133 0.11 -23.69 7.96
C GLU A 133 -0.99 -23.31 8.95
N TRP A 134 -1.76 -22.26 8.65
CA TRP A 134 -2.89 -21.83 9.47
C TRP A 134 -3.98 -22.90 9.50
N ILE A 135 -4.39 -23.40 8.35
CA ILE A 135 -5.48 -24.40 8.27
C ILE A 135 -5.09 -25.74 8.90
N LYS A 136 -3.79 -26.11 8.88
CA LYS A 136 -3.29 -27.26 9.64
C LYS A 136 -3.50 -27.13 11.13
N LYS A 137 -3.43 -25.91 11.67
CA LYS A 137 -3.66 -25.66 13.11
C LYS A 137 -5.15 -25.70 13.44
N GLU A 138 -5.99 -25.14 12.58
CA GLU A 138 -7.43 -25.07 12.80
C GLU A 138 -8.13 -26.43 12.57
N GLU A 139 -7.73 -27.18 11.54
CA GLU A 139 -8.42 -28.38 11.07
C GLU A 139 -7.57 -29.66 11.18
N GLY A 140 -6.31 -29.56 11.60
CA GLY A 140 -5.36 -30.67 11.58
C GLY A 140 -4.80 -30.98 10.19
N ASP A 141 -4.10 -32.11 10.05
CA ASP A 141 -3.48 -32.53 8.77
C ASP A 141 -4.50 -33.22 7.84
N VAL A 142 -5.70 -32.64 7.71
CA VAL A 142 -6.82 -33.19 6.95
C VAL A 142 -6.89 -32.50 5.58
N PHE A 143 -6.04 -32.95 4.66
CA PHE A 143 -6.07 -32.54 3.25
C PHE A 143 -6.35 -33.74 2.33
N PRO A 144 -7.18 -33.59 1.27
CA PRO A 144 -7.91 -32.39 0.87
C PRO A 144 -9.21 -32.17 1.67
N ILE A 145 -9.62 -30.90 1.81
CA ILE A 145 -10.95 -30.55 2.32
C ILE A 145 -11.96 -30.72 1.18
N ASN A 146 -12.72 -31.82 1.22
CA ASN A 146 -13.67 -32.17 0.15
C ASN A 146 -14.91 -31.25 0.09
N ASP A 147 -15.30 -30.66 1.22
CA ASP A 147 -16.42 -29.71 1.27
C ASP A 147 -15.97 -28.31 0.85
N LYS A 148 -16.39 -27.90 -0.36
CA LYS A 148 -16.11 -26.58 -0.93
C LYS A 148 -16.69 -25.44 -0.10
N SER A 149 -17.84 -25.63 0.55
CA SER A 149 -18.47 -24.59 1.38
C SER A 149 -17.64 -24.36 2.63
N LYS A 150 -17.22 -25.45 3.29
CA LYS A 150 -16.32 -25.40 4.44
C LYS A 150 -14.98 -24.75 4.08
N LEU A 151 -14.35 -25.16 2.97
CA LEU A 151 -13.10 -24.56 2.51
C LEU A 151 -13.24 -23.05 2.26
N LYS A 152 -14.35 -22.61 1.65
CA LYS A 152 -14.64 -21.19 1.45
C LYS A 152 -14.76 -20.45 2.79
N SER A 153 -15.48 -21.01 3.76
CA SER A 153 -15.62 -20.41 5.09
C SER A 153 -14.28 -20.28 5.82
N LEU A 154 -13.44 -21.31 5.76
CA LEU A 154 -12.09 -21.28 6.34
C LEU A 154 -11.21 -20.22 5.67
N TYR A 155 -11.27 -20.13 4.35
CA TYR A 155 -10.53 -19.12 3.60
C TYR A 155 -10.95 -17.68 3.92
N GLU A 156 -12.25 -17.42 4.08
CA GLU A 156 -12.73 -16.11 4.51
C GLU A 156 -12.29 -15.80 5.96
N SER A 157 -12.35 -16.77 6.87
CA SER A 157 -11.86 -16.62 8.25
C SER A 157 -10.35 -16.31 8.30
N TYR A 158 -9.56 -17.01 7.48
CA TYR A 158 -8.14 -16.72 7.31
C TYR A 158 -7.91 -15.30 6.79
N LYS A 159 -8.64 -14.86 5.75
CA LYS A 159 -8.52 -13.49 5.24
C LYS A 159 -8.86 -12.43 6.28
N LEU A 160 -9.83 -12.72 7.16
CA LEU A 160 -10.18 -11.85 8.28
C LEU A 160 -9.10 -11.80 9.38
N SER A 161 -8.20 -12.77 9.44
CA SER A 161 -7.18 -12.87 10.49
C SER A 161 -5.75 -12.60 10.00
N TYR A 162 -5.48 -12.80 8.71
CA TYR A 162 -4.14 -12.74 8.12
C TYR A 162 -4.12 -12.08 6.73
N GLY A 163 -5.28 -11.65 6.21
CA GLY A 163 -5.37 -11.02 4.90
C GLY A 163 -4.72 -9.64 4.86
N SER A 164 -3.94 -9.38 3.81
CA SER A 164 -3.20 -8.12 3.60
C SER A 164 -4.10 -6.89 3.55
N ILE A 165 -5.37 -7.07 3.18
CA ILE A 165 -6.37 -6.00 3.12
C ILE A 165 -6.59 -5.35 4.48
N ARG A 166 -6.42 -6.09 5.59
CA ARG A 166 -6.56 -5.54 6.95
C ARG A 166 -5.49 -4.51 7.25
N ARG A 167 -4.25 -4.77 6.83
CA ARG A 167 -3.14 -3.82 6.97
C ARG A 167 -3.47 -2.49 6.30
N CYS A 168 -4.09 -2.58 5.12
CA CYS A 168 -4.52 -1.41 4.37
C CYS A 168 -5.67 -0.69 5.07
N VAL A 169 -6.70 -1.41 5.52
CA VAL A 169 -7.82 -0.83 6.28
C VAL A 169 -7.30 -0.11 7.53
N SER A 170 -6.50 -0.77 8.36
CA SER A 170 -5.91 -0.19 9.57
C SER A 170 -5.05 1.05 9.28
N PHE A 171 -4.40 1.12 8.12
CA PHE A 171 -3.66 2.31 7.71
C PHE A 171 -4.59 3.48 7.39
N PHE A 172 -5.64 3.26 6.59
CA PHE A 172 -6.60 4.31 6.26
C PHE A 172 -7.46 4.75 7.47
N GLU A 173 -7.70 3.87 8.43
CA GLU A 173 -8.39 4.19 9.70
C GLU A 173 -7.58 5.12 10.61
N ARG A 174 -6.25 5.19 10.46
CA ARG A 174 -5.38 6.12 11.20
C ARG A 174 -5.42 7.55 10.67
N LEU A 175 -5.96 7.76 9.47
CA LEU A 175 -6.07 9.09 8.88
C LEU A 175 -6.99 9.98 9.70
N SER A 176 -6.79 11.30 9.62
CA SER A 176 -7.70 12.24 10.28
C SER A 176 -9.15 12.04 9.83
N PRO A 177 -10.16 12.29 10.68
CA PRO A 177 -11.56 12.18 10.29
C PRO A 177 -11.91 12.99 9.03
N ALA A 178 -11.28 14.17 8.86
CA ALA A 178 -11.44 14.99 7.67
C ALA A 178 -10.90 14.31 6.40
N ARG A 179 -9.73 13.69 6.47
CA ARG A 179 -9.15 12.92 5.35
C ARG A 179 -9.99 11.70 5.01
N GLN A 180 -10.44 10.95 6.02
CA GLN A 180 -11.34 9.81 5.81
C GLN A 180 -12.64 10.25 5.15
N ALA A 181 -13.27 11.34 5.63
CA ALA A 181 -14.48 11.88 5.05
C ALA A 181 -14.29 12.28 3.57
N ARG A 182 -13.17 12.93 3.25
CA ARG A 182 -12.82 13.31 1.86
C ARG A 182 -12.70 12.09 0.95
N LEU A 183 -11.99 11.05 1.39
CA LEU A 183 -11.84 9.81 0.62
C LEU A 183 -13.20 9.10 0.43
N ARG A 184 -14.03 9.03 1.47
CA ARG A 184 -15.40 8.47 1.38
C ARG A 184 -16.29 9.24 0.42
N SER A 185 -16.23 10.59 0.42
CA SER A 185 -17.01 11.40 -0.51
C SER A 185 -16.56 11.24 -1.97
N GLY A 186 -15.27 10.96 -2.17
CA GLY A 186 -14.69 10.71 -3.49
C GLY A 186 -15.03 9.34 -4.06
N PHE A 187 -15.55 8.39 -3.29
CA PHE A 187 -15.97 7.09 -3.79
C PHE A 187 -17.46 6.87 -3.54
N LYS A 188 -18.23 6.70 -4.61
CA LYS A 188 -19.68 6.45 -4.53
C LYS A 188 -20.06 5.12 -5.16
N LEU A 189 -20.93 4.38 -4.48
CA LEU A 189 -21.53 3.15 -4.97
C LEU A 189 -23.03 3.41 -5.17
N ASN A 190 -23.50 3.28 -6.40
CA ASN A 190 -24.89 3.56 -6.79
C ASN A 190 -25.36 4.97 -6.38
N GLY A 191 -24.47 5.96 -6.51
CA GLY A 191 -24.75 7.36 -6.20
C GLY A 191 -24.49 7.78 -4.76
N GLU A 192 -24.37 6.83 -3.83
CA GLU A 192 -24.15 7.11 -2.41
C GLU A 192 -22.66 7.06 -2.05
N PRO A 193 -22.12 8.04 -1.30
CA PRO A 193 -20.77 7.98 -0.76
C PRO A 193 -20.51 6.71 0.06
N ALA A 194 -19.26 6.27 0.10
CA ALA A 194 -18.88 5.13 0.92
C ALA A 194 -19.29 5.34 2.39
N SER A 195 -20.01 4.39 2.96
CA SER A 195 -20.47 4.46 4.35
C SER A 195 -19.31 4.50 5.35
N ASP A 196 -18.18 3.88 4.99
CA ASP A 196 -17.02 3.68 5.85
C ASP A 196 -15.72 3.78 5.02
N ILE A 197 -14.63 4.25 5.63
CA ILE A 197 -13.30 4.26 5.03
C ILE A 197 -12.83 2.86 4.64
N LYS A 198 -13.26 1.82 5.37
CA LYS A 198 -13.01 0.42 5.05
C LYS A 198 -13.48 0.05 3.64
N VAL A 199 -14.63 0.57 3.20
CA VAL A 199 -15.14 0.31 1.84
C VAL A 199 -14.20 0.89 0.79
N VAL A 200 -13.70 2.11 1.02
CA VAL A 200 -12.74 2.76 0.13
C VAL A 200 -11.41 2.02 0.11
N ALA A 201 -10.88 1.64 1.27
CA ALA A 201 -9.63 0.88 1.38
C ALA A 201 -9.74 -0.48 0.66
N GLN A 202 -10.87 -1.18 0.79
CA GLN A 202 -11.12 -2.44 0.09
C GLN A 202 -11.21 -2.24 -1.42
N TYR A 203 -11.90 -1.19 -1.87
CA TYR A 203 -11.98 -0.84 -3.28
C TYR A 203 -10.60 -0.58 -3.89
N LEU A 204 -9.80 0.29 -3.27
CA LEU A 204 -8.45 0.60 -3.73
C LEU A 204 -7.52 -0.63 -3.70
N TYR A 205 -7.63 -1.46 -2.67
CA TYR A 205 -6.89 -2.73 -2.60
C TYR A 205 -7.29 -3.68 -3.73
N ASN A 206 -8.58 -3.75 -4.08
CA ASN A 206 -9.06 -4.57 -5.18
C ASN A 206 -8.53 -4.09 -6.54
N LEU A 207 -8.45 -2.77 -6.78
CA LEU A 207 -7.81 -2.21 -7.99
C LEU A 207 -6.36 -2.67 -8.08
N ARG A 208 -5.60 -2.54 -6.99
CA ARG A 208 -4.22 -3.05 -6.91
C ARG A 208 -4.15 -4.55 -7.19
N SER A 209 -5.05 -5.33 -6.59
CA SER A 209 -5.06 -6.79 -6.69
C SER A 209 -5.35 -7.26 -8.13
N LYS A 210 -6.32 -6.64 -8.81
CA LYS A 210 -6.64 -6.89 -10.21
C LYS A 210 -5.47 -6.59 -11.13
N PHE A 211 -4.79 -5.46 -10.96
CA PHE A 211 -3.59 -5.17 -11.75
C PHE A 211 -2.48 -6.22 -11.53
N VAL A 212 -2.23 -6.61 -10.28
CA VAL A 212 -1.13 -7.55 -9.95
C VAL A 212 -1.41 -8.98 -10.42
N HIS A 213 -2.66 -9.44 -10.36
CA HIS A 213 -3.00 -10.84 -10.64
C HIS A 213 -3.61 -11.05 -12.03
N GLU A 214 -4.23 -10.03 -12.60
CA GLU A 214 -4.97 -10.09 -13.85
C GLU A 214 -4.41 -9.13 -14.91
N CYS A 215 -3.38 -8.34 -14.59
CA CYS A 215 -2.82 -7.28 -15.45
C CYS A 215 -3.87 -6.24 -15.89
N GLU A 216 -4.97 -6.10 -15.13
CA GLU A 216 -6.02 -5.12 -15.40
C GLU A 216 -5.56 -3.73 -14.97
N LEU A 217 -5.41 -2.81 -15.93
CA LEU A 217 -4.97 -1.44 -15.68
C LEU A 217 -5.97 -0.69 -14.81
N VAL A 218 -5.47 0.11 -13.87
CA VAL A 218 -6.29 0.95 -13.00
C VAL A 218 -6.68 2.23 -13.75
N LEU A 219 -7.92 2.25 -14.24
CA LEU A 219 -8.47 3.39 -15.00
C LEU A 219 -9.31 4.31 -14.10
N GLU A 220 -9.73 3.83 -12.94
CA GLU A 220 -10.65 4.52 -12.04
C GLU A 220 -9.97 5.59 -11.17
N ILE A 221 -8.64 5.60 -11.13
CA ILE A 221 -7.85 6.63 -10.46
C ILE A 221 -7.24 7.53 -11.53
N ALA A 222 -7.94 8.65 -11.80
CA ALA A 222 -7.58 9.60 -12.83
C ALA A 222 -7.59 11.04 -12.30
N SER A 223 -7.14 11.99 -13.13
CA SER A 223 -7.21 13.43 -12.84
C SER A 223 -8.62 14.00 -12.90
N ILE A 224 -9.55 13.26 -13.52
CA ILE A 224 -10.97 13.59 -13.65
C ILE A 224 -11.82 12.52 -12.97
N PRO A 225 -13.04 12.85 -12.53
CA PRO A 225 -13.95 11.84 -12.00
C PRO A 225 -14.30 10.77 -13.02
N VAL A 226 -14.25 9.50 -12.61
CA VAL A 226 -14.50 8.33 -13.45
C VAL A 226 -15.77 7.62 -12.99
N MET A 227 -16.64 7.29 -13.93
CA MET A 227 -17.78 6.40 -13.70
C MET A 227 -17.52 5.06 -14.37
N SER A 228 -17.61 3.98 -13.61
CA SER A 228 -17.49 2.61 -14.11
C SER A 228 -18.72 1.77 -13.72
N ARG A 229 -18.99 0.73 -14.51
CA ARG A 229 -20.10 -0.19 -14.26
C ARG A 229 -19.57 -1.61 -14.21
N HIS A 230 -19.76 -2.30 -13.09
CA HIS A 230 -19.37 -3.69 -12.94
C HIS A 230 -20.51 -4.52 -12.34
N LYS A 231 -20.95 -5.55 -13.07
CA LYS A 231 -22.02 -6.49 -12.64
C LYS A 231 -23.24 -5.77 -12.03
N SER A 232 -23.79 -4.79 -12.75
CA SER A 232 -24.94 -3.92 -12.38
C SER A 232 -24.69 -2.83 -11.32
N ALA A 233 -23.58 -2.87 -10.59
CA ALA A 233 -23.19 -1.77 -9.71
C ALA A 233 -22.55 -0.64 -10.52
N VAL A 234 -22.92 0.60 -10.21
CA VAL A 234 -22.29 1.80 -10.76
C VAL A 234 -21.37 2.38 -9.70
N THR A 235 -20.10 2.51 -10.01
CA THR A 235 -19.09 3.15 -9.17
C THR A 235 -18.71 4.49 -9.77
N PHE A 236 -18.67 5.52 -8.93
CA PHE A 236 -18.16 6.83 -9.28
C PHE A 236 -16.95 7.11 -8.39
N THR A 237 -15.81 7.41 -9.02
CA THR A 237 -14.55 7.66 -8.34
C THR A 237 -14.04 9.04 -8.71
N ASP A 238 -14.02 9.92 -7.72
CA ASP A 238 -13.35 11.21 -7.70
C ASP A 238 -12.20 11.15 -6.69
N ILE A 239 -11.34 10.16 -6.88
CA ILE A 239 -10.10 9.95 -6.12
C ILE A 239 -8.97 9.92 -7.15
N SER A 240 -8.10 10.90 -7.08
CA SER A 240 -6.94 11.02 -7.96
C SER A 240 -5.66 10.56 -7.26
N ILE A 241 -4.60 10.32 -8.04
CA ILE A 241 -3.27 10.02 -7.47
C ILE A 241 -2.84 11.09 -6.47
N PRO A 242 -2.88 12.41 -6.75
CA PRO A 242 -2.53 13.42 -5.75
C PRO A 242 -3.26 13.30 -4.41
N ILE A 243 -4.57 12.97 -4.44
CA ILE A 243 -5.34 12.75 -3.21
C ILE A 243 -4.83 11.53 -2.44
N LEU A 244 -4.51 10.44 -3.14
CA LEU A 244 -3.94 9.23 -2.54
C LEU A 244 -2.54 9.43 -2.00
N LEU A 245 -1.70 10.22 -2.69
CA LEU A 245 -0.36 10.58 -2.24
C LEU A 245 -0.44 11.35 -0.93
N GLN A 246 -1.30 12.36 -0.86
CA GLN A 246 -1.50 13.14 0.35
C GLN A 246 -2.03 12.28 1.49
N ALA A 247 -2.99 11.39 1.21
CA ALA A 247 -3.51 10.45 2.20
C ALA A 247 -2.42 9.49 2.71
N PHE A 248 -1.57 8.99 1.81
CA PHE A 248 -0.46 8.12 2.18
C PHE A 248 0.54 8.85 3.08
N GLU A 249 0.94 10.08 2.73
CA GLU A 249 1.89 10.86 3.54
C GLU A 249 1.36 11.12 4.95
N GLU A 250 0.11 11.57 5.06
CA GLU A 250 -0.57 11.73 6.35
C GLU A 250 -0.65 10.42 7.14
N GLY A 251 -0.93 9.30 6.47
CA GLY A 251 -1.01 7.98 7.09
C GLY A 251 0.35 7.47 7.61
N VAL A 252 1.44 7.74 6.89
CA VAL A 252 2.80 7.44 7.35
C VAL A 252 3.10 8.24 8.62
N LEU A 253 2.85 9.55 8.63
CA LEU A 253 3.06 10.37 9.82
C LEU A 253 2.20 9.91 10.99
N ALA A 254 0.92 9.58 10.76
CA ALA A 254 0.04 9.05 11.79
C ALA A 254 0.53 7.71 12.34
N TYR A 255 1.08 6.83 11.49
CA TYR A 255 1.66 5.55 11.92
C TYR A 255 2.80 5.76 12.92
N PHE A 256 3.74 6.67 12.62
CA PHE A 256 4.92 6.93 13.47
C PHE A 256 4.65 7.89 14.64
N SER A 257 3.57 8.67 14.59
CA SER A 257 3.14 9.53 15.71
C SER A 257 2.31 8.78 16.75
N SER A 258 1.69 7.66 16.35
CA SER A 258 0.97 6.79 17.26
C SER A 258 1.98 6.06 18.14
N THR A 259 2.15 6.47 19.40
CA THR A 259 2.92 5.68 20.37
C THR A 259 2.41 4.23 20.30
N PRO A 260 3.27 3.23 20.02
CA PRO A 260 2.79 1.86 20.01
C PRO A 260 2.16 1.58 21.38
N PRO A 261 0.98 0.93 21.46
CA PRO A 261 0.45 0.53 22.74
C PRO A 261 1.54 -0.33 23.40
N SER A 262 2.00 0.12 24.57
CA SER A 262 2.88 -0.66 25.43
C SER A 262 2.26 -2.05 25.56
N LYS A 263 2.93 -3.05 25.00
CA LYS A 263 2.55 -4.46 25.19
C LYS A 263 2.72 -4.86 26.64
#